data_AF-A0A8X6R6X1-F1
#
_entry.id   AF-A0A8X6R6X1-F1
#
_cell.length_a   1.000
_cell.length_b   1.000
_cell.length_c   1.000
_cell.angle_alpha   90.00
_cell.angle_beta   90.00
_cell.angle_gamma   90.00
#
_symmetry.space_group_name_H-M   'P 1'
#
loop_
_entity.id
_entity.type
_entity.pdbx_description
1 polymer ?
#
loop_
_entity_poly.entity_id
_entity_poly.type
_entity_poly.pdbx_seq_one_letter_code
_entity_poly.pdbx_strand_id
1 'polypeptide(L)'
;MSLVVKLKRDELRLVAEEIGLTVPRDAKMFYLKRLIEESDVFKEDYEFVKTVIDQVVEKSKTQKSKLNSQIELERLKLERVKVELN
;
A
#
# COMPACT_ATOMS: atom_id res chain seq x y z
N MET A 1 -3.03 2.01 -20.32
CA MET A 1 -3.17 1.05 -19.22
C MET A 1 -3.27 1.84 -17.92
N SER A 2 -4.31 1.67 -17.13
CA SER A 2 -4.50 2.44 -15.89
C SER A 2 -3.67 1.85 -14.75
N LEU A 3 -2.76 2.67 -14.17
CA LEU A 3 -1.88 2.27 -13.05
C LEU A 3 -2.68 1.92 -11.79
N VAL A 4 -3.84 2.55 -11.62
CA VAL A 4 -4.71 2.44 -10.45
C VAL A 4 -5.60 1.19 -10.43
N VAL A 5 -5.58 0.37 -11.48
CA VAL A 5 -6.47 -0.81 -11.59
C VAL A 5 -6.17 -1.87 -10.55
N LYS A 6 -4.88 -2.06 -10.21
CA LYS A 6 -4.41 -3.11 -9.28
C LYS A 6 -4.42 -2.70 -7.80
N LEU A 7 -4.72 -1.43 -7.51
CA LEU A 7 -4.72 -0.88 -6.15
C LEU A 7 -6.04 -1.15 -5.41
N LYS A 8 -5.93 -1.38 -4.09
CA LYS A 8 -7.05 -1.48 -3.16
C LYS A 8 -7.61 -0.09 -2.83
N ARG A 9 -8.81 -0.05 -2.23
CA ARG A 9 -9.46 1.19 -1.79
C ARG A 9 -8.54 2.06 -0.93
N ASP A 10 -7.92 1.49 0.12
CA ASP A 10 -7.02 2.23 1.00
C ASP A 10 -5.78 2.75 0.27
N GLU A 11 -5.22 1.96 -0.65
CA GLU A 11 -4.05 2.35 -1.45
C GLU A 11 -4.41 3.50 -2.39
N LEU A 12 -5.58 3.45 -3.04
CA LEU A 12 -6.08 4.55 -3.86
C LEU A 12 -6.32 5.83 -3.04
N ARG A 13 -6.86 5.68 -1.83
CA ARG A 13 -7.08 6.82 -0.92
C ARG A 13 -5.75 7.48 -0.57
N LEU A 14 -4.77 6.68 -0.18
CA LEU A 14 -3.41 7.14 0.11
C LEU A 14 -2.75 7.82 -1.08
N VAL A 15 -2.81 7.23 -2.28
CA VAL A 15 -2.23 7.84 -3.48
C VAL A 15 -2.88 9.19 -3.75
N ALA A 16 -4.21 9.27 -3.70
CA ALA A 16 -4.92 10.52 -3.90
C ALA A 16 -4.56 11.58 -2.84
N GLU A 17 -4.45 11.21 -1.56
CA GLU A 17 -3.99 12.12 -0.50
C GLU A 17 -2.53 12.59 -0.73
N GLU A 18 -1.63 11.69 -1.12
CA GLU A 18 -0.20 12.00 -1.36
C GLU A 18 0.03 12.91 -2.58
N ILE A 19 -0.81 12.79 -3.62
CA ILE A 19 -0.76 13.70 -4.78
C ILE A 19 -1.54 15.00 -4.53
N GLY A 20 -2.02 15.23 -3.30
CA GLY A 20 -2.67 16.47 -2.88
C GLY A 20 -4.17 16.57 -3.19
N LEU A 21 -4.83 15.47 -3.54
CA LEU A 21 -6.28 15.45 -3.77
C LEU A 21 -7.05 15.26 -2.46
N THR A 22 -8.17 15.97 -2.36
CA THR A 22 -9.08 15.81 -1.22
C THR A 22 -10.00 14.61 -1.45
N VAL A 23 -9.88 13.60 -0.59
CA VAL A 23 -10.64 12.36 -0.73
C VAL A 23 -11.72 12.25 0.36
N PRO A 24 -13.01 12.13 -0.01
CA PRO A 24 -14.06 11.88 0.96
C PRO A 24 -13.90 10.52 1.64
N ARG A 25 -14.24 10.45 2.95
CA ARG A 25 -14.15 9.20 3.74
C ARG A 25 -15.02 8.07 3.18
N ASP A 26 -16.17 8.41 2.61
CA ASP A 26 -17.11 7.48 1.98
C ASP A 26 -16.86 7.27 0.47
N ALA A 27 -15.71 7.70 -0.05
CA ALA A 27 -15.39 7.55 -1.45
C ALA A 27 -15.42 6.07 -1.92
N LYS A 28 -16.08 5.85 -3.06
CA LYS A 28 -16.12 4.55 -3.73
C LYS A 28 -14.82 4.31 -4.49
N MET A 29 -14.41 3.06 -4.61
CA MET A 29 -13.17 2.68 -5.29
C MET A 29 -13.10 3.19 -6.73
N PHE A 30 -14.22 3.14 -7.46
CA PHE A 30 -14.32 3.69 -8.82
C PHE A 30 -14.11 5.22 -8.85
N TYR A 31 -14.72 5.93 -7.90
CA TYR A 31 -14.56 7.38 -7.79
C TYR A 31 -13.10 7.75 -7.50
N LEU A 32 -12.42 7.03 -6.60
CA LEU A 32 -11.00 7.25 -6.30
C LEU A 32 -10.11 7.06 -7.52
N LYS A 33 -10.31 5.97 -8.27
CA LYS A 33 -9.55 5.71 -9.51
C LYS A 33 -9.71 6.86 -10.48
N ARG A 34 -10.97 7.26 -10.70
CA ARG A 34 -11.30 8.34 -11.61
C ARG A 34 -10.76 9.69 -11.14
N LEU A 35 -10.81 9.99 -9.85
CA LEU A 35 -10.28 11.22 -9.26
C LEU A 35 -8.78 11.36 -9.53
N ILE A 36 -8.02 10.27 -9.36
CA ILE A 36 -6.59 10.25 -9.64
C ILE A 36 -6.35 10.41 -11.15
N GLU A 37 -7.02 9.62 -11.98
CA GLU A 37 -6.83 9.66 -13.44
C GLU A 37 -7.27 10.99 -14.09
N GLU A 38 -8.28 11.66 -13.54
CA GLU A 38 -8.75 12.96 -14.03
C GLU A 38 -7.98 14.15 -13.42
N SER A 39 -7.17 13.92 -12.38
CA SER A 39 -6.39 14.99 -11.74
C SER A 39 -5.35 15.61 -12.66
N ASP A 40 -5.14 16.92 -12.49
CA ASP A 40 -4.11 17.64 -13.24
C ASP A 40 -2.72 17.10 -12.92
N VAL A 41 -2.42 16.74 -11.67
CA VAL A 41 -1.15 16.12 -11.26
C VAL A 41 -0.86 14.83 -12.03
N PHE A 42 -1.88 13.99 -12.28
CA PHE A 42 -1.70 12.77 -13.07
C PHE A 42 -1.41 13.05 -14.55
N LYS A 43 -1.91 14.17 -15.08
CA LYS A 43 -1.70 14.58 -16.48
C LYS A 43 -0.40 15.36 -16.67
N GLU A 44 -0.05 16.21 -15.72
CA GLU A 44 1.17 17.03 -15.72
C GLU A 44 2.39 16.20 -15.31
N ASP A 45 2.26 15.38 -14.26
CA ASP A 45 3.38 14.74 -13.58
C ASP A 45 3.14 13.23 -13.40
N TYR A 46 2.94 12.54 -14.52
CA TYR A 46 2.65 11.10 -14.55
C TYR A 46 3.72 10.24 -13.86
N GLU A 47 5.01 10.59 -14.00
CA GLU A 47 6.11 9.87 -13.36
C GLU A 47 6.10 10.02 -11.84
N PHE A 48 5.73 11.21 -11.34
CA PHE A 48 5.53 11.43 -9.91
C PHE A 48 4.39 10.55 -9.38
N VAL A 49 3.23 10.55 -10.04
CA VAL A 49 2.10 9.71 -9.59
C VAL A 49 2.46 8.22 -9.64
N LYS A 50 3.19 7.77 -10.66
CA LYS A 50 3.71 6.40 -10.71
C LYS A 50 4.62 6.09 -9.52
N THR A 51 5.50 7.02 -9.14
CA THR A 51 6.40 6.88 -7.98
C THR A 51 5.62 6.76 -6.68
N VAL A 52 4.60 7.60 -6.48
CA VAL A 52 3.71 7.55 -5.32
C VAL A 52 2.99 6.20 -5.24
N ILE A 53 2.48 5.70 -6.37
CA ILE A 53 1.83 4.38 -6.45
C ILE A 53 2.80 3.27 -6.04
N ASP A 54 4.02 3.26 -6.60
CA ASP A 54 5.06 2.28 -6.25
C ASP A 54 5.38 2.33 -4.75
N GLN A 55 5.53 3.53 -4.17
CA GLN A 55 5.80 3.70 -2.74
C GLN A 55 4.65 3.19 -1.85
N VAL A 56 3.39 3.44 -2.22
CA VAL A 56 2.22 2.96 -1.47
C VAL A 56 2.13 1.43 -1.52
N VAL A 57 2.29 0.84 -2.71
CA VAL A 57 2.30 -0.61 -2.90
C VAL A 57 3.47 -1.25 -2.15
N GLU A 58 4.65 -0.63 -2.22
CA GLU A 58 5.83 -1.12 -1.53
C GLU A 58 5.62 -1.09 -0.02
N LYS A 59 5.19 0.04 0.57
CA LYS A 59 4.90 0.15 2.01
C LYS A 59 3.90 -0.92 2.49
N SER A 60 2.88 -1.20 1.70
CA SER A 60 1.88 -2.26 1.94
C SER A 60 2.53 -3.66 1.97
N LYS A 61 3.51 -3.89 1.09
CA LYS A 61 4.27 -5.14 0.99
C LYS A 61 5.32 -5.29 2.10
N THR A 62 6.04 -4.22 2.46
CA THR A 62 7.09 -4.24 3.49
C THR A 62 6.51 -4.50 4.88
N GLN A 63 5.34 -3.95 5.19
CA GLN A 63 4.63 -4.28 6.44
C GLN A 63 4.31 -5.78 6.53
N LYS A 64 3.86 -6.37 5.42
CA LYS A 64 3.56 -7.81 5.36
C LYS A 64 4.80 -8.68 5.51
N SER A 65 5.93 -8.25 4.93
CA SER A 65 7.22 -8.95 5.04
C SER A 65 7.77 -8.89 6.48
N LYS A 66 7.74 -7.72 7.12
CA LYS A 66 8.18 -7.58 8.52
C LYS A 66 7.34 -8.42 9.48
N LEU A 67 6.03 -8.52 9.26
CA LEU A 67 5.15 -9.37 10.07
C LEU A 67 5.52 -10.85 9.94
N ASN A 68 5.78 -11.32 8.71
CA ASN A 68 6.19 -12.69 8.47
C ASN A 68 7.54 -13.02 9.12
N SER A 69 8.53 -12.12 9.04
CA SER A 69 9.83 -12.33 9.68
C SER A 69 9.74 -12.35 11.22
N GLN A 70 8.86 -11.56 11.83
CA GLN A 70 8.62 -11.62 13.28
C GLN A 70 7.96 -12.94 13.70
N ILE A 71 6.95 -13.39 12.96
CA ILE A 71 6.26 -14.66 13.23
C ILE A 71 7.22 -15.86 13.12
N GLU A 72 8.12 -15.85 12.14
CA GLU A 72 9.10 -16.92 11.95
C GLU A 72 10.16 -16.92 13.07
N LEU A 73 10.60 -15.74 13.52
CA LEU A 73 11.50 -15.60 14.67
C LEU A 73 10.86 -16.06 15.99
N GLU A 74 9.58 -15.75 16.23
CA GLU A 74 8.87 -16.22 17.42
C GLU A 74 8.69 -17.74 17.41
N ARG A 75 8.36 -18.34 16.26
CA ARG A 75 8.29 -19.80 16.12
C ARG A 75 9.62 -20.48 16.43
N LEU A 76 10.72 -19.94 15.89
CA LEU A 76 12.06 -20.49 16.11
C LEU A 76 12.50 -20.40 17.59
N LYS A 77 12.15 -19.31 18.29
CA LYS A 77 12.40 -19.18 19.74
C LYS A 77 11.60 -20.18 20.56
N LEU A 78 10.32 -20.37 20.24
CA LEU A 78 9.45 -21.36 20.90
C LEU A 78 9.97 -22.80 20.74
N GLU A 79 10.54 -23.12 19.57
CA GLU A 79 11.10 -24.44 19.30
C GLU A 79 12.38 -24.70 20.11
N ARG A 80 13.27 -23.70 20.25
CA ARG A 80 14.46 -23.82 21.11
C ARG A 80 14.11 -24.00 22.59
N VAL A 81 13.13 -23.26 23.10
CA VAL A 81 12.70 -23.37 24.51
C VAL A 81 12.11 -24.76 24.80
N LYS A 82 11.43 -25.39 23.84
CA LYS A 82 10.92 -26.77 24.01
C LYS A 82 12.03 -27.82 24.03
N VAL A 83 13.13 -27.60 23.31
CA VAL A 83 14.26 -28.54 23.26
C VAL A 83 15.12 -28.46 24.53
N GLU A 84 15.24 -27.30 25.17
CA GLU A 84 16.00 -27.14 26.42
C GLU A 84 15.23 -27.58 27.68
N LEU A 85 13.91 -27.81 27.58
CA LEU A 85 13.03 -28.26 28.66
C LEU A 85 12.78 -29.78 28.66
N ASN A 86 13.44 -30.54 27.79
CA ASN A 86 13.32 -32.00 27.66
C ASN A 86 14.68 -32.68 27.82
#